data_AF-A0A1H0XP95-F1
#
_entry.id   AF-A0A1H0XP95-F1
#
_cell.length_a   1.000
_cell.length_b   1.000
_cell.length_c   1.000
_cell.angle_alpha   90.00
_cell.angle_beta   90.00
_cell.angle_gamma   90.00
#
_symmetry.space_group_name_H-M   'P 1'
#
loop_
_entity.id
_entity.type
_entity.pdbx_description
1 polymer ?
#
loop_
_entity_poly.entity_id
_entity_poly.type
_entity_poly.pdbx_seq_one_letter_code
_entity_poly.pdbx_strand_id
1 'polypeptide(L)'
;MRAHGIPVELALEVMALGGGRADPSGAFAALGIVPALAGIAIYVWTALTLTAVFRKTGIETWRAWVPVLNVWELFVLAGMRGWWAAVLAGGSVIVAAVAGLIAGLFAGIALNAGFGGDAGSAAGALAAAAIVPALIWIAFLAFALVIQVRMIRALCRGFGLGTGFVVLGAVLFPVWASIVGWGSARWLGREVAPEAEAGRSDDTAAPRRSSADATRTSASAASAPSAPVFAPPSGDAAAVTGPAVPPAPAPEPISASPWAPPPPPVELEPASSAPQVWSAPPVAPPVAAPVAAPFASAPAAASFASAAPAGADANDDVDDHTVLAVRRAPQTTLALPDGSTVLLSSATVVLGRNPLAPDGVVDAQLVPIDDVSRTVSKTHAMLRQTDSGWIVTDLASTNGVFVGSDAVEAVGPVAVVDVFHLGDAELRLSEAG
;
A
#
# COMPACT_ATOMS: atom_id res chain seq x y z
N MET A 1 -7.91 9.19 -57.40
CA MET A 1 -7.61 9.02 -55.96
C MET A 1 -6.53 7.96 -55.85
N ARG A 2 -5.26 8.37 -55.64
CA ARG A 2 -4.12 7.47 -55.48
C ARG A 2 -3.88 7.29 -53.98
N ALA A 3 -3.95 6.06 -53.49
CA ALA A 3 -3.53 5.72 -52.14
C ALA A 3 -1.99 5.74 -52.08
N HIS A 4 -1.44 6.51 -51.15
CA HIS A 4 -0.02 6.59 -50.86
C HIS A 4 0.44 5.26 -50.23
N GLY A 5 0.93 4.34 -51.07
CA GLY A 5 1.76 3.23 -50.62
C GLY A 5 3.13 3.77 -50.23
N ILE A 6 3.62 3.41 -49.04
CA ILE A 6 5.00 3.68 -48.65
C ILE A 6 5.90 3.03 -49.71
N PRO A 7 6.79 3.80 -50.37
CA PRO A 7 7.64 3.23 -51.41
C PRO A 7 8.55 2.18 -50.80
N VAL A 8 8.63 1.01 -51.46
CA VAL A 8 9.45 -0.14 -51.05
C VAL A 8 10.90 0.25 -50.79
N GLU A 9 11.38 1.29 -51.46
CA GLU A 9 12.66 1.98 -51.25
C GLU A 9 12.87 2.38 -49.77
N LEU A 10 11.85 2.94 -49.10
CA LEU A 10 11.93 3.39 -47.71
C LEU A 10 11.92 2.22 -46.70
N ALA A 11 11.26 1.11 -47.05
CA ALA A 11 11.31 -0.13 -46.29
C ALA A 11 12.65 -0.85 -46.44
N LEU A 12 13.24 -0.79 -47.64
CA LEU A 12 14.59 -1.29 -47.91
C LEU A 12 15.67 -0.42 -47.26
N GLU A 13 15.47 0.89 -47.20
CA GLU A 13 16.40 1.83 -46.56
C GLU A 13 16.39 1.69 -45.03
N VAL A 14 15.23 1.45 -44.41
CA VAL A 14 15.15 1.07 -42.97
C VAL A 14 15.80 -0.29 -42.70
N MET A 15 15.70 -1.25 -43.61
CA MET A 15 16.46 -2.51 -43.52
C MET A 15 17.96 -2.32 -43.77
N ALA A 16 18.36 -1.39 -44.62
CA ALA A 16 19.75 -1.11 -44.97
C ALA A 16 20.46 -0.20 -43.94
N LEU A 17 19.74 0.65 -43.20
CA LEU A 17 20.27 1.49 -42.12
C LEU A 17 20.71 0.67 -40.89
N GLY A 18 20.36 -0.62 -40.80
CA GLY A 18 20.95 -1.59 -39.87
C GLY A 18 22.19 -2.31 -40.39
N GLY A 19 22.60 -2.06 -41.64
CA GLY A 19 23.53 -2.91 -42.40
C GLY A 19 24.88 -2.28 -42.74
N GLY A 20 25.37 -1.31 -41.95
CA GLY A 20 26.72 -0.79 -42.12
C GLY A 20 27.78 -1.70 -41.49
N ARG A 21 28.27 -2.71 -42.23
CA ARG A 21 29.39 -3.63 -41.87
C ARG A 21 29.16 -4.69 -40.78
N ALA A 22 27.92 -5.01 -40.40
CA ALA A 22 27.68 -6.19 -39.57
C ALA A 22 27.40 -7.39 -40.47
N ASP A 23 28.22 -8.45 -40.38
CA ASP A 23 27.85 -9.76 -40.91
C ASP A 23 26.43 -10.12 -40.44
N PRO A 24 25.58 -10.79 -41.26
CA PRO A 24 24.22 -11.13 -40.86
C PRO A 24 24.16 -11.94 -39.56
N SER A 25 25.21 -12.73 -39.27
CA SER A 25 25.43 -13.39 -37.99
C SER A 25 25.54 -12.43 -36.81
N GLY A 26 26.19 -11.28 -36.98
CA GLY A 26 26.28 -10.21 -35.99
C GLY A 26 24.95 -9.49 -35.76
N ALA A 27 24.13 -9.32 -36.80
CA ALA A 27 22.79 -8.71 -36.67
C ALA A 27 21.81 -9.63 -35.90
N PHE A 28 21.80 -10.93 -36.18
CA PHE A 28 21.00 -11.90 -35.42
C PHE A 28 21.52 -12.10 -33.98
N ALA A 29 22.84 -12.10 -33.79
CA ALA A 29 23.44 -12.13 -32.45
C ALA A 29 23.08 -10.87 -31.65
N ALA A 30 23.11 -9.69 -32.26
CA ALA A 30 22.67 -8.44 -31.63
C ALA A 30 21.18 -8.46 -31.26
N LEU A 31 20.32 -9.04 -32.11
CA LEU A 31 18.87 -9.15 -31.86
C LEU A 31 18.52 -10.06 -30.67
N GLY A 32 19.40 -10.99 -30.28
CA GLY A 32 19.21 -11.84 -29.10
C GLY A 32 19.99 -11.38 -27.87
N ILE A 33 21.25 -11.01 -28.04
CA ILE A 33 22.16 -10.67 -26.94
C ILE A 33 21.78 -9.33 -26.31
N VAL A 34 21.50 -8.31 -27.11
CA VAL A 34 21.16 -6.98 -26.58
C VAL A 34 19.91 -7.01 -25.69
N PRO A 35 18.75 -7.57 -26.11
CA PRO A 35 17.58 -7.65 -25.23
C PRO A 35 17.79 -8.61 -24.05
N ALA A 36 18.57 -9.68 -24.19
CA ALA A 36 18.91 -10.54 -23.06
C ALA A 36 19.72 -9.79 -22.00
N LEU A 37 20.76 -9.04 -22.40
CA LEU A 37 21.54 -8.19 -21.51
C LEU A 37 20.69 -7.09 -20.88
N ALA A 38 19.82 -6.44 -21.66
CA ALA A 38 18.88 -5.46 -21.13
C ALA A 38 17.93 -6.07 -20.10
N GLY A 39 17.40 -7.27 -20.35
CA GLY A 39 16.55 -8.01 -19.42
C GLY A 39 17.28 -8.35 -18.12
N ILE A 40 18.52 -8.84 -18.22
CA ILE A 40 19.38 -9.11 -17.04
C ILE A 40 19.65 -7.81 -16.27
N ALA A 41 19.97 -6.71 -16.95
CA ALA A 41 20.22 -5.42 -16.30
C ALA A 41 18.97 -4.90 -15.57
N ILE A 42 17.80 -4.98 -16.20
CA ILE A 42 16.51 -4.60 -15.59
C ILE A 42 16.21 -5.50 -14.39
N TYR A 43 16.49 -6.80 -14.50
CA TYR A 43 16.30 -7.75 -13.41
C TYR A 43 17.18 -7.43 -12.21
N VAL A 44 18.50 -7.27 -12.42
CA VAL A 44 19.46 -6.91 -11.37
C VAL A 44 19.08 -5.58 -10.74
N TRP A 45 18.72 -4.58 -11.55
CA TRP A 45 18.24 -3.29 -11.06
C TRP A 45 17.00 -3.47 -10.17
N THR A 46 16.01 -4.23 -10.64
CA THR A 46 14.78 -4.49 -9.86
C THR A 46 15.11 -5.21 -8.55
N ALA A 47 15.95 -6.24 -8.56
CA ALA A 47 16.36 -6.97 -7.36
C ALA A 47 17.08 -6.07 -6.34
N LEU A 48 17.95 -5.16 -6.80
CA LEU A 48 18.61 -4.16 -5.95
C LEU A 48 17.62 -3.18 -5.33
N THR A 49 16.63 -2.73 -6.09
CA THR A 49 15.59 -1.80 -5.60
C THR A 49 14.70 -2.48 -4.56
N LEU A 50 14.28 -3.73 -4.82
CA LEU A 50 13.51 -4.53 -3.89
C LEU A 50 14.31 -4.88 -2.63
N THR A 51 15.62 -5.11 -2.75
CA THR A 51 16.51 -5.24 -1.58
C THR A 51 16.45 -4.00 -0.69
N ALA A 52 16.40 -2.80 -1.29
CA ALA A 52 16.26 -1.56 -0.53
C ALA A 52 14.86 -1.43 0.12
N VAL A 53 13.79 -1.82 -0.58
CA VAL A 53 12.43 -1.86 -0.03
C VAL A 53 12.33 -2.84 1.14
N PHE A 54 12.83 -4.06 1.01
CA PHE A 54 12.76 -5.10 2.03
C PHE A 54 13.55 -4.75 3.30
N ARG A 55 14.68 -4.05 3.15
CA ARG A 55 15.39 -3.48 4.32
C ARG A 55 14.53 -2.53 5.13
N LYS A 56 13.66 -1.75 4.48
CA LYS A 56 12.78 -0.80 5.17
C LYS A 56 11.60 -1.47 5.88
N THR A 57 11.25 -2.69 5.47
CA THR A 57 10.08 -3.42 5.97
C THR A 57 10.45 -4.59 6.88
N GLY A 58 11.75 -4.81 7.14
CA GLY A 58 12.25 -5.91 7.98
C GLY A 58 12.25 -7.28 7.30
N ILE A 59 12.05 -7.35 5.98
CA ILE A 59 12.09 -8.61 5.22
C ILE A 59 13.56 -8.94 4.88
N GLU A 60 13.90 -10.23 4.89
CA GLU A 60 15.23 -10.70 4.51
C GLU A 60 15.58 -10.32 3.06
N THR A 61 16.74 -9.69 2.87
CA THR A 61 17.12 -9.08 1.59
C THR A 61 17.36 -10.07 0.46
N TRP A 62 17.86 -11.27 0.76
CA TRP A 62 18.13 -12.29 -0.25
C TRP A 62 16.84 -12.71 -0.99
N ARG A 63 15.67 -12.58 -0.35
CA ARG A 63 14.37 -12.91 -0.95
C ARG A 63 14.02 -12.03 -2.15
N ALA A 64 14.60 -10.82 -2.24
CA ALA A 64 14.42 -9.94 -3.39
C ALA A 64 15.01 -10.51 -4.70
N TRP A 65 16.00 -11.40 -4.57
CA TRP A 65 16.75 -12.00 -5.69
C TRP A 65 16.18 -13.32 -6.17
N VAL A 66 15.16 -13.87 -5.50
CA VAL A 66 14.53 -15.13 -5.89
C VAL A 66 13.22 -14.78 -6.60
N PRO A 67 13.09 -15.07 -7.90
CA PRO A 67 11.84 -14.86 -8.63
C PRO A 67 10.69 -15.60 -7.96
N VAL A 68 9.47 -15.06 -8.10
CA VAL A 68 8.25 -15.53 -7.43
C VAL A 68 8.26 -15.31 -5.93
N LEU A 69 9.34 -15.63 -5.22
CA LEU A 69 9.48 -15.37 -3.78
C LEU A 69 9.48 -13.86 -3.50
N ASN A 70 10.19 -13.07 -4.30
CA ASN A 70 10.16 -11.62 -4.19
C ASN A 70 8.74 -11.04 -4.32
N VAL A 71 7.97 -11.56 -5.28
CA VAL A 71 6.57 -11.16 -5.50
C VAL A 71 5.67 -11.69 -4.37
N TRP A 72 5.90 -12.91 -3.89
CA TRP A 72 5.19 -13.50 -2.76
C TRP A 72 5.30 -12.63 -1.51
N GLU A 73 6.51 -12.19 -1.17
CA GLU A 73 6.74 -11.29 -0.04
C GLU A 73 6.04 -9.94 -0.22
N LEU A 74 6.03 -9.39 -1.43
CA LEU A 74 5.28 -8.17 -1.72
C LEU A 74 3.77 -8.35 -1.54
N PHE A 75 3.20 -9.49 -1.92
CA PHE A 75 1.80 -9.81 -1.65
C PHE A 75 1.51 -9.91 -0.15
N VAL A 76 2.36 -10.61 0.60
CA VAL A 76 2.24 -10.74 2.07
C VAL A 76 2.37 -9.37 2.76
N LEU A 77 3.36 -8.58 2.35
CA LEU A 77 3.56 -7.21 2.83
C LEU A 77 2.36 -6.31 2.49
N ALA A 78 1.75 -6.50 1.32
CA ALA A 78 0.52 -5.83 0.92
C ALA A 78 -0.73 -6.29 1.71
N GLY A 79 -0.61 -7.27 2.60
CA GLY A 79 -1.72 -7.81 3.39
C GLY A 79 -2.57 -8.82 2.63
N MET A 80 -2.08 -9.30 1.49
CA MET A 80 -2.72 -10.37 0.72
C MET A 80 -2.02 -11.69 0.95
N ARG A 81 -2.67 -12.77 0.52
CA ARG A 81 -2.09 -14.10 0.61
C ARG A 81 -0.99 -14.27 -0.43
N GLY A 82 0.20 -14.72 -0.02
CA GLY A 82 1.37 -14.84 -0.91
C GLY A 82 1.20 -15.77 -2.12
N TRP A 83 0.29 -16.76 -2.04
CA TRP A 83 0.02 -17.70 -3.15
C TRP A 83 -0.45 -17.02 -4.44
N TRP A 84 -0.92 -15.77 -4.39
CA TRP A 84 -1.18 -14.97 -5.59
C TRP A 84 0.05 -14.86 -6.51
N ALA A 85 1.27 -14.82 -5.96
CA ALA A 85 2.49 -14.86 -6.76
C ALA A 85 2.60 -16.17 -7.56
N ALA A 86 2.28 -17.31 -6.92
CA ALA A 86 2.28 -18.62 -7.57
C ALA A 86 1.16 -18.74 -8.60
N VAL A 87 0.00 -18.14 -8.38
CA VAL A 87 -1.10 -18.08 -9.37
C VAL A 87 -0.68 -17.31 -10.60
N LEU A 88 -0.05 -16.15 -10.45
CA LEU A 88 0.37 -15.34 -11.59
C LEU A 88 1.51 -16.03 -12.34
N ALA A 89 2.50 -16.57 -11.64
CA ALA A 89 3.60 -17.30 -12.26
C ALA A 89 3.10 -18.59 -12.95
N GLY A 90 2.43 -19.48 -12.22
CA GLY A 90 1.92 -20.74 -12.76
C GLY A 90 0.81 -20.55 -13.79
N GLY A 91 -0.09 -19.59 -13.55
CA GLY A 91 -1.14 -19.20 -14.48
C GLY A 91 -0.57 -18.72 -15.81
N SER A 92 0.53 -17.96 -15.81
CA SER A 92 1.17 -17.54 -17.07
C SER A 92 1.73 -18.73 -17.87
N VAL A 93 2.26 -19.76 -17.20
CA VAL A 93 2.75 -20.99 -17.84
C VAL A 93 1.59 -21.79 -18.43
N ILE A 94 0.50 -21.94 -17.68
CA ILE A 94 -0.70 -22.64 -18.15
C ILE A 94 -1.31 -21.90 -19.34
N VAL A 95 -1.45 -20.57 -19.24
CA VAL A 95 -1.96 -19.73 -20.33
C VAL A 95 -1.07 -19.86 -21.56
N ALA A 96 0.26 -19.83 -21.42
CA ALA A 96 1.18 -20.05 -22.52
C ALA A 96 0.99 -21.42 -23.19
N ALA A 97 0.86 -22.48 -22.40
CA ALA A 97 0.64 -23.83 -22.92
C ALA A 97 -0.70 -23.97 -23.65
N VAL A 98 -1.79 -23.46 -23.07
CA VAL A 98 -3.14 -23.50 -23.66
C VAL A 98 -3.20 -22.64 -24.92
N ALA A 99 -2.68 -21.41 -24.87
CA ALA A 99 -2.61 -20.50 -26.00
C ALA A 99 -1.79 -21.10 -27.14
N GLY A 100 -0.65 -21.74 -26.84
CA GLY A 100 0.17 -22.44 -27.81
C GLY A 100 -0.52 -23.65 -28.45
N LEU A 101 -1.24 -24.44 -27.66
CA LEU A 101 -2.03 -25.58 -28.16
C LEU A 101 -3.14 -25.11 -29.10
N ILE A 102 -3.88 -24.06 -28.72
CA ILE A 102 -4.94 -23.48 -29.54
C ILE A 102 -4.37 -22.89 -30.84
N ALA A 103 -3.26 -22.16 -30.75
CA ALA A 103 -2.56 -21.64 -31.93
C ALA A 103 -2.16 -22.77 -32.88
N GLY A 104 -1.55 -23.84 -32.34
CA GLY A 104 -1.12 -25.00 -33.10
C GLY A 104 -2.28 -25.75 -33.76
N LEU A 105 -3.42 -25.89 -33.07
CA LEU A 105 -4.63 -26.50 -33.61
C LEU A 105 -5.14 -25.73 -34.84
N PHE A 106 -5.30 -24.41 -34.71
CA PHE A 106 -5.76 -23.58 -35.82
C PHE A 106 -4.74 -23.51 -36.96
N ALA A 107 -3.44 -23.49 -36.66
CA ALA A 107 -2.40 -23.58 -37.68
C ALA A 107 -2.46 -24.92 -38.44
N GLY A 108 -2.74 -26.03 -37.76
CA GLY A 108 -2.95 -27.34 -38.38
C GLY A 108 -4.16 -27.36 -39.31
N ILE A 109 -5.28 -26.76 -38.88
CA ILE A 109 -6.48 -26.60 -39.72
C ILE A 109 -6.13 -25.77 -40.98
N ALA A 110 -5.40 -24.67 -40.80
CA ALA A 110 -5.00 -23.81 -41.91
C ALA A 110 -4.12 -24.54 -42.93
N LEU A 111 -3.15 -25.32 -42.45
CA LEU A 111 -2.28 -26.12 -43.31
C LEU A 111 -3.08 -27.15 -44.12
N ASN A 112 -3.99 -27.86 -43.47
CA ASN A 112 -4.83 -28.85 -44.14
C ASN A 112 -5.74 -28.22 -45.21
N ALA A 113 -6.37 -27.08 -44.89
CA ALA A 113 -7.18 -26.31 -45.84
C ALA A 113 -6.35 -25.78 -47.02
N GLY A 114 -5.13 -25.30 -46.75
CA GLY A 114 -4.20 -24.81 -47.76
C GLY A 114 -3.81 -25.89 -48.76
N PHE A 115 -3.47 -27.09 -48.28
CA PHE A 115 -3.22 -28.24 -49.16
C PHE A 115 -4.48 -28.71 -49.91
N GLY A 116 -5.66 -28.49 -49.35
CA GLY A 116 -6.95 -28.78 -49.98
C GLY A 116 -7.41 -27.75 -51.03
N GLY A 117 -6.68 -26.64 -51.20
CA GLY A 117 -7.02 -25.58 -52.16
C GLY A 117 -8.09 -24.58 -51.67
N ASP A 118 -8.55 -24.69 -50.42
CA ASP A 118 -9.50 -23.74 -49.83
C ASP A 118 -8.76 -22.61 -49.11
N ALA A 119 -8.32 -21.63 -49.89
CA ALA A 119 -7.59 -20.47 -49.39
C ALA A 119 -8.40 -19.65 -48.36
N GLY A 120 -9.74 -19.66 -48.46
CA GLY A 120 -10.61 -18.91 -47.56
C GLY A 120 -10.61 -19.48 -46.15
N SER A 121 -10.81 -20.80 -46.01
CA SER A 121 -10.74 -21.45 -44.71
C SER A 121 -9.31 -21.49 -44.14
N ALA A 122 -8.29 -21.61 -45.00
CA ALA A 122 -6.89 -21.51 -44.59
C ALA A 122 -6.57 -20.14 -43.96
N ALA A 123 -6.97 -19.05 -44.62
CA ALA A 123 -6.77 -17.70 -44.11
C ALA A 123 -7.56 -17.46 -42.80
N GLY A 124 -8.82 -17.91 -42.74
CA GLY A 124 -9.65 -17.80 -41.53
C GLY A 124 -9.03 -18.54 -40.34
N ALA A 125 -8.49 -19.73 -40.56
CA ALA A 125 -7.83 -20.51 -39.52
C ALA A 125 -6.50 -19.87 -39.06
N LEU A 126 -5.69 -19.29 -39.95
CA LEU A 126 -4.49 -18.53 -39.55
C LEU A 126 -4.85 -17.30 -38.71
N ALA A 127 -5.92 -16.58 -39.07
CA ALA A 127 -6.39 -15.45 -38.28
C ALA A 127 -6.83 -15.90 -36.87
N ALA A 128 -7.57 -17.01 -36.78
CA ALA A 128 -7.96 -17.59 -35.49
C ALA A 128 -6.75 -18.05 -34.65
N ALA A 129 -5.72 -18.62 -35.30
CA ALA A 129 -4.46 -19.02 -34.65
C ALA A 129 -3.70 -17.85 -34.02
N ALA A 130 -3.90 -16.62 -34.50
CA ALA A 130 -3.30 -15.42 -33.91
C ALA A 130 -4.23 -14.74 -32.90
N ILE A 131 -5.50 -14.54 -33.27
CA ILE A 131 -6.46 -13.74 -32.49
C ILE A 131 -6.86 -14.45 -31.20
N VAL A 132 -7.21 -15.74 -31.26
CA VAL A 132 -7.73 -16.45 -30.09
C VAL A 132 -6.67 -16.54 -28.98
N PRO A 133 -5.42 -16.96 -29.24
CA PRO A 133 -4.36 -16.93 -28.24
C PRO A 133 -4.07 -15.52 -27.70
N ALA A 134 -4.09 -14.50 -28.56
CA ALA A 134 -3.88 -13.11 -28.13
C ALA A 134 -4.97 -12.66 -27.15
N LEU A 135 -6.24 -12.97 -27.39
CA LEU A 135 -7.34 -12.65 -26.48
C LEU A 135 -7.19 -13.36 -25.12
N ILE A 136 -6.73 -14.60 -25.10
CA ILE A 136 -6.44 -15.33 -23.86
C ILE A 136 -5.34 -14.62 -23.06
N TRP A 137 -4.26 -14.20 -23.73
CA TRP A 137 -3.18 -13.42 -23.10
C TRP A 137 -3.67 -12.07 -22.59
N ILE A 138 -4.48 -11.35 -23.36
CA ILE A 138 -5.04 -10.06 -22.95
C ILE A 138 -5.92 -10.22 -21.70
N ALA A 139 -6.78 -11.24 -21.66
CA ALA A 139 -7.62 -11.53 -20.51
C ALA A 139 -6.76 -11.86 -19.26
N PHE A 140 -5.72 -12.68 -19.41
CA PHE A 140 -4.80 -13.00 -18.33
C PHE A 140 -4.02 -11.76 -17.85
N LEU A 141 -3.52 -10.93 -18.77
CA LEU A 141 -2.80 -9.70 -18.44
C LEU A 141 -3.71 -8.68 -17.74
N ALA A 142 -4.97 -8.55 -18.16
CA ALA A 142 -5.95 -7.71 -17.47
C ALA A 142 -6.20 -8.20 -16.04
N PHE A 143 -6.37 -9.51 -15.85
CA PHE A 143 -6.50 -10.12 -14.54
C PHE A 143 -5.25 -9.87 -13.67
N ALA A 144 -4.06 -10.12 -14.20
CA ALA A 144 -2.79 -9.89 -13.52
C ALA A 144 -2.61 -8.41 -13.15
N LEU A 145 -3.00 -7.49 -14.03
CA LEU A 145 -2.95 -6.05 -13.79
C LEU A 145 -3.87 -5.63 -12.65
N VAL A 146 -5.10 -6.15 -12.58
CA VAL A 146 -6.03 -5.86 -11.47
C VAL A 146 -5.42 -6.31 -10.13
N ILE A 147 -4.88 -7.52 -10.08
CA ILE A 147 -4.23 -8.06 -8.86
C ILE A 147 -3.00 -7.22 -8.49
N GLN A 148 -2.18 -6.85 -9.48
CA GLN A 148 -1.00 -5.99 -9.29
C GLN A 148 -1.38 -4.60 -8.77
N VAL A 149 -2.43 -3.96 -9.31
CA VAL A 149 -2.93 -2.66 -8.84
C VAL A 149 -3.43 -2.75 -7.40
N ARG A 150 -4.16 -3.82 -7.04
CA ARG A 150 -4.58 -4.06 -5.65
C ARG A 150 -3.37 -4.19 -4.72
N MET A 151 -2.32 -4.91 -5.15
CA MET A 151 -1.06 -5.02 -4.42
C MET A 151 -0.39 -3.67 -4.19
N ILE A 152 -0.17 -2.92 -5.25
CA ILE A 152 0.55 -1.65 -5.18
C ILE A 152 -0.25 -0.62 -4.39
N ARG A 153 -1.58 -0.59 -4.50
CA ARG A 153 -2.43 0.30 -3.70
C ARG A 153 -2.23 0.04 -2.21
N ALA A 154 -2.21 -1.22 -1.79
CA ALA A 154 -1.98 -1.57 -0.39
C ALA A 154 -0.56 -1.23 0.07
N LEU A 155 0.46 -1.47 -0.76
CA LEU A 155 1.85 -1.06 -0.46
C LEU A 155 1.98 0.46 -0.36
N CYS A 156 1.40 1.22 -1.30
CA CYS A 156 1.44 2.68 -1.28
C CYS A 156 0.82 3.23 0.01
N ARG A 157 -0.32 2.69 0.47
CA ARG A 157 -0.90 3.05 1.77
C ARG A 157 0.07 2.79 2.92
N GLY A 158 0.72 1.62 2.95
CA GLY A 158 1.72 1.29 3.98
C GLY A 158 2.98 2.18 3.97
N PHE A 159 3.29 2.83 2.85
CA PHE A 159 4.36 3.82 2.73
C PHE A 159 3.88 5.27 2.82
N GLY A 160 2.57 5.53 3.01
CA GLY A 160 1.99 6.88 3.01
C GLY A 160 2.02 7.60 1.65
N LEU A 161 2.04 6.85 0.54
CA LEU A 161 2.12 7.36 -0.83
C LEU A 161 0.74 7.49 -1.48
N GLY A 162 0.51 8.59 -2.19
CA GLY A 162 -0.76 8.87 -2.87
C GLY A 162 -1.01 8.06 -4.15
N THR A 163 -2.21 8.17 -4.72
CA THR A 163 -2.69 7.38 -5.88
C THR A 163 -1.81 7.47 -7.13
N GLY A 164 -1.11 8.59 -7.35
CA GLY A 164 -0.18 8.74 -8.48
C GLY A 164 0.95 7.69 -8.46
N PHE A 165 1.41 7.31 -7.26
CA PHE A 165 2.40 6.24 -7.11
C PHE A 165 1.84 4.86 -7.43
N VAL A 166 0.51 4.65 -7.29
CA VAL A 166 -0.11 3.38 -7.66
C VAL A 166 -0.04 3.17 -9.17
N VAL A 167 -0.36 4.20 -9.96
CA VAL A 167 -0.26 4.15 -11.42
C VAL A 167 1.19 3.94 -11.84
N LEU A 168 2.13 4.66 -11.21
CA LEU A 168 3.55 4.49 -11.48
C LEU A 168 4.01 3.06 -11.18
N GLY A 169 3.61 2.48 -10.04
CA GLY A 169 3.95 1.10 -9.72
C GLY A 169 3.33 0.08 -10.66
N ALA A 170 2.13 0.34 -11.18
CA ALA A 170 1.42 -0.59 -12.05
C ALA A 170 2.03 -0.63 -13.46
N VAL A 171 2.47 0.52 -13.97
CA VAL A 171 3.02 0.66 -15.33
C VAL A 171 4.54 0.53 -15.35
N LEU A 172 5.24 1.11 -14.35
CA LEU A 172 6.70 1.17 -14.27
C LEU A 172 7.17 0.67 -12.89
N PHE A 173 6.90 -0.59 -12.61
CA PHE A 173 7.21 -1.21 -11.33
C PHE A 173 8.68 -1.04 -10.87
N PRO A 174 9.71 -1.23 -11.71
CA PRO A 174 11.11 -1.02 -11.28
C PRO A 174 11.42 0.43 -10.88
N VAL A 175 10.80 1.40 -11.57
CA VAL A 175 10.96 2.83 -11.26
C VAL A 175 10.30 3.15 -9.92
N TRP A 176 9.07 2.67 -9.72
CA TRP A 176 8.38 2.80 -8.43
C TRP A 176 9.21 2.19 -7.29
N ALA A 177 9.70 0.96 -7.46
CA ALA A 177 10.51 0.27 -6.47
C ALA A 177 11.83 1.02 -6.18
N SER A 178 12.43 1.66 -7.19
CA SER A 178 13.61 2.51 -7.01
C SER A 178 13.33 3.73 -6.14
N ILE A 179 12.23 4.43 -6.41
CA ILE A 179 11.85 5.63 -5.65
C ILE A 179 11.50 5.26 -4.21
N VAL A 180 10.74 4.18 -4.01
CA VAL A 180 10.39 3.72 -2.65
C VAL A 180 11.61 3.16 -1.92
N GLY A 181 12.43 2.37 -2.60
CA GLY A 181 13.59 1.70 -2.02
C GLY A 181 14.70 2.65 -1.59
N TRP A 182 15.11 3.57 -2.47
CA TRP A 182 16.18 4.53 -2.19
C TRP A 182 15.72 5.91 -1.74
N GLY A 183 14.44 6.24 -1.92
CA GLY A 183 13.88 7.51 -1.47
C GLY A 183 13.68 7.60 0.04
N SER A 184 13.08 8.70 0.49
CA SER A 184 12.83 8.98 1.91
C SER A 184 11.61 8.28 2.51
N ALA A 185 10.80 7.62 1.68
CA ALA A 185 9.60 6.91 2.12
C ALA A 185 9.94 5.89 3.22
N ARG A 186 9.16 5.91 4.31
CA ARG A 186 9.30 5.00 5.44
C ARG A 186 8.09 4.07 5.48
N TRP A 187 8.31 2.82 5.86
CA TRP A 187 7.22 1.91 6.11
C TRP A 187 6.52 2.32 7.39
N LEU A 188 5.26 2.74 7.29
CA LEU A 188 4.42 3.17 8.42
C LEU A 188 3.69 2.01 9.08
N GLY A 189 3.78 0.81 8.49
CA GLY A 189 2.93 -0.30 8.85
C GLY A 189 1.55 -0.17 8.21
N ARG A 190 0.76 -1.23 8.33
CA ARG A 190 -0.67 -1.15 8.08
C ARG A 190 -1.27 -0.81 9.43
N GLU A 191 -2.08 0.23 9.53
CA GLU A 191 -2.95 0.40 10.70
C GLU A 191 -3.75 -0.90 10.82
N VAL A 192 -3.34 -1.72 11.78
CA VAL A 192 -4.13 -2.85 12.23
C VAL A 192 -5.20 -2.18 13.05
N ALA A 193 -6.43 -2.12 12.54
CA ALA A 193 -7.58 -1.93 13.42
C ALA A 193 -7.42 -2.95 14.56
N PRO A 194 -7.43 -2.52 15.83
CA PRO A 194 -7.06 -3.37 16.95
C PRO A 194 -8.18 -4.39 17.20
N GLU A 195 -8.16 -5.51 16.47
CA GLU A 195 -9.10 -6.60 16.69
C GLU A 195 -8.32 -7.93 16.83
N ALA A 196 -8.54 -8.59 17.96
CA ALA A 196 -8.17 -9.98 18.29
C ALA A 196 -6.79 -10.30 18.90
N GLU A 197 -6.35 -9.55 19.92
CA GLU A 197 -5.45 -10.10 20.97
C GLU A 197 -6.02 -10.00 22.41
N ALA A 198 -7.32 -9.72 22.55
CA ALA A 198 -8.06 -9.86 23.81
C ALA A 198 -8.88 -11.16 23.79
N GLY A 199 -8.20 -12.31 23.90
CA GLY A 199 -8.89 -13.59 23.79
C GLY A 199 -8.05 -14.82 24.11
N ARG A 200 -7.09 -14.72 25.04
CA ARG A 200 -6.48 -15.91 25.65
C ARG A 200 -5.96 -15.64 27.06
N SER A 201 -6.85 -15.17 27.93
CA SER A 201 -6.72 -15.40 29.36
C SER A 201 -7.55 -16.64 29.70
N ASP A 202 -6.88 -17.78 29.87
CA ASP A 202 -7.45 -18.94 30.54
C ASP A 202 -7.72 -18.56 32.00
N ASP A 203 -8.94 -18.13 32.31
CA ASP A 203 -9.43 -17.98 33.68
C ASP A 203 -10.19 -19.25 34.08
N THR A 204 -9.55 -20.08 34.90
CA THR A 204 -10.23 -21.12 35.68
C THR A 204 -10.85 -20.46 36.92
N ALA A 205 -12.18 -20.49 36.98
CA ALA A 205 -13.00 -19.93 38.04
C ALA A 205 -12.80 -20.58 39.43
N ALA A 206 -12.89 -19.77 40.51
CA ALA A 206 -13.81 -19.90 41.67
C ALA A 206 -13.46 -18.86 42.79
N PRO A 207 -14.28 -18.65 43.86
CA PRO A 207 -15.15 -17.49 43.99
C PRO A 207 -14.80 -16.53 45.15
N ARG A 208 -15.35 -15.31 45.08
CA ARG A 208 -15.22 -14.23 46.06
C ARG A 208 -15.77 -14.62 47.44
N ARG A 209 -15.05 -14.21 48.49
CA ARG A 209 -15.64 -13.86 49.80
C ARG A 209 -15.18 -12.47 50.22
N SER A 210 -16.16 -11.66 50.56
CA SER A 210 -16.06 -10.36 51.23
C SER A 210 -15.55 -10.55 52.66
N SER A 211 -14.56 -9.76 53.09
CA SER A 211 -14.50 -9.20 54.46
C SER A 211 -13.71 -7.90 54.44
N ALA A 212 -14.27 -6.90 55.11
CA ALA A 212 -13.74 -5.56 55.26
C ALA A 212 -12.60 -5.46 56.28
N ASP A 213 -12.02 -4.25 56.28
CA ASP A 213 -11.48 -3.52 57.44
C ASP A 213 -9.98 -3.68 57.74
N ALA A 214 -9.24 -2.57 57.55
CA ALA A 214 -8.25 -2.07 58.50
C ALA A 214 -7.63 -0.76 57.96
N THR A 215 -8.07 0.32 58.57
CA THR A 215 -7.48 1.65 58.64
C THR A 215 -5.97 1.65 58.92
N ARG A 216 -5.19 2.48 58.21
CA ARG A 216 -4.29 3.44 58.87
C ARG A 216 -3.82 4.60 57.98
N THR A 217 -4.03 5.77 58.58
CA THR A 217 -3.80 7.16 58.20
C THR A 217 -2.32 7.58 58.15
N SER A 218 -2.03 8.50 57.21
CA SER A 218 -1.09 9.65 57.25
C SER A 218 0.42 9.44 57.48
N ALA A 219 1.25 9.95 56.56
CA ALA A 219 1.89 11.27 56.75
C ALA A 219 2.72 11.69 55.52
N SER A 220 2.53 12.96 55.17
CA SER A 220 3.20 13.77 54.16
C SER A 220 4.55 14.31 54.65
N ALA A 221 5.56 14.42 53.77
CA ALA A 221 6.25 15.67 53.41
C ALA A 221 7.67 15.45 52.80
N ALA A 222 7.85 16.02 51.61
CA ALA A 222 9.01 16.69 51.01
C ALA A 222 10.45 16.37 51.47
N SER A 223 11.36 16.16 50.49
CA SER A 223 12.46 17.10 50.11
C SER A 223 13.56 16.39 49.28
N ALA A 224 13.96 16.98 48.15
CA ALA A 224 15.30 16.80 47.55
C ALA A 224 16.30 17.74 48.28
N PRO A 225 17.64 17.54 48.31
CA PRO A 225 18.50 17.58 47.10
C PRO A 225 19.88 16.85 47.15
N SER A 226 20.62 16.97 46.03
CA SER A 226 22.10 17.07 45.87
C SER A 226 23.03 15.83 45.95
N ALA A 227 23.85 15.70 44.90
CA ALA A 227 25.05 14.87 44.81
C ALA A 227 26.20 15.38 45.71
N PRO A 228 27.24 14.55 45.99
CA PRO A 228 28.56 14.94 45.49
C PRO A 228 29.48 13.80 45.01
N VAL A 229 30.46 14.28 44.24
CA VAL A 229 31.70 13.71 43.71
C VAL A 229 32.69 13.32 44.83
N PHE A 230 33.45 12.21 44.70
CA PHE A 230 34.90 12.18 44.97
C PHE A 230 35.57 10.88 44.48
N ALA A 231 36.79 11.02 43.93
CA ALA A 231 37.69 9.99 43.41
C ALA A 231 38.71 9.52 44.52
N PRO A 232 39.72 8.67 44.25
CA PRO A 232 40.15 7.59 45.14
C PRO A 232 41.29 7.94 46.11
N PRO A 233 41.69 6.99 46.99
CA PRO A 233 43.09 6.83 47.39
C PRO A 233 43.69 5.51 46.91
N SER A 234 44.91 5.60 46.38
CA SER A 234 45.83 4.49 46.12
C SER A 234 46.47 4.01 47.43
N GLY A 235 46.67 2.70 47.58
CA GLY A 235 47.41 2.10 48.69
C GLY A 235 47.64 0.61 48.47
N ASP A 236 48.90 0.21 48.62
CA ASP A 236 49.52 -1.04 48.17
C ASP A 236 49.02 -2.38 48.77
N ALA A 237 49.15 -3.40 47.92
CA ALA A 237 49.58 -4.78 48.14
C ALA A 237 49.21 -5.52 49.45
N ALA A 238 48.36 -6.54 49.32
CA ALA A 238 48.54 -7.83 50.00
C ALA A 238 47.85 -8.95 49.21
N ALA A 239 48.63 -9.97 48.83
CA ALA A 239 48.18 -11.15 48.13
C ALA A 239 47.41 -12.10 49.06
N VAL A 240 46.24 -12.58 48.62
CA VAL A 240 45.63 -13.85 49.09
C VAL A 240 45.06 -14.59 47.88
N THR A 241 45.31 -15.89 47.90
CA THR A 241 45.26 -16.89 46.83
C THR A 241 43.89 -17.52 46.57
N GLY A 242 43.60 -17.80 45.28
CA GLY A 242 42.84 -18.97 44.81
C GLY A 242 41.62 -18.67 43.90
N PRO A 243 41.14 -19.61 43.05
CA PRO A 243 41.79 -20.76 42.43
C PRO A 243 42.00 -20.60 40.90
N ALA A 244 42.84 -21.46 40.33
CA ALA A 244 43.22 -21.50 38.93
C ALA A 244 42.04 -21.83 37.98
N VAL A 245 41.89 -21.03 36.93
CA VAL A 245 41.01 -21.31 35.78
C VAL A 245 41.72 -22.35 34.88
N PRO A 246 41.07 -23.45 34.47
CA PRO A 246 41.66 -24.42 33.56
C PRO A 246 41.90 -23.82 32.16
N PRO A 247 42.95 -24.25 31.44
CA PRO A 247 43.22 -23.77 30.09
C PRO A 247 42.11 -24.19 29.11
N ALA A 248 41.75 -23.26 28.23
CA ALA A 248 40.80 -23.49 27.14
C ALA A 248 41.28 -24.64 26.22
N PRO A 249 40.40 -25.56 25.78
CA PRO A 249 40.77 -26.58 24.83
C PRO A 249 41.05 -25.97 23.44
N ALA A 250 42.11 -26.45 22.80
CA ALA A 250 42.48 -26.13 21.43
C ALA A 250 41.38 -26.59 20.45
N PRO A 251 41.19 -25.92 19.29
CA PRO A 251 40.20 -26.34 18.31
C PRO A 251 40.59 -27.69 17.69
N GLU A 252 39.76 -28.71 17.91
CA GLU A 252 39.87 -30.00 17.23
C GLU A 252 39.48 -29.85 15.74
N PRO A 253 40.11 -30.62 14.84
CA PRO A 253 39.82 -30.57 13.42
C PRO A 253 38.39 -31.05 13.15
N ILE A 254 37.66 -30.23 12.40
CA ILE A 254 36.28 -30.46 11.98
C ILE A 254 36.23 -31.80 11.23
N SER A 255 35.57 -32.79 11.84
CA SER A 255 35.25 -34.07 11.22
C SER A 255 34.41 -33.83 9.97
N ALA A 256 34.91 -34.29 8.83
CA ALA A 256 34.24 -34.18 7.54
C ALA A 256 32.91 -34.94 7.57
N SER A 257 31.81 -34.26 7.24
CA SER A 257 30.54 -34.93 6.99
C SER A 257 30.68 -35.95 5.85
N PRO A 258 30.10 -37.17 5.95
CA PRO A 258 30.22 -38.22 4.92
C PRO A 258 29.54 -37.91 3.58
N TRP A 259 28.94 -36.72 3.42
CA TRP A 259 28.11 -36.35 2.28
C TRP A 259 28.52 -35.05 1.59
N ALA A 260 29.77 -34.60 1.78
CA ALA A 260 30.30 -33.47 1.02
C ALA A 260 30.74 -33.93 -0.39
N PRO A 261 30.29 -33.27 -1.49
CA PRO A 261 30.82 -33.54 -2.83
C PRO A 261 32.29 -33.10 -2.93
N PRO A 262 33.13 -33.79 -3.74
CA PRO A 262 34.55 -33.45 -3.84
C PRO A 262 34.76 -32.05 -4.45
N PRO A 263 35.77 -31.29 -4.00
CA PRO A 263 36.08 -29.99 -4.59
C PRO A 263 36.63 -30.16 -6.02
N PRO A 264 36.35 -29.20 -6.93
CA PRO A 264 36.91 -29.22 -8.27
C PRO A 264 38.44 -29.03 -8.25
N PRO A 265 39.18 -29.54 -9.26
CA PRO A 265 40.62 -29.33 -9.37
C PRO A 265 40.97 -27.85 -9.42
N VAL A 266 41.99 -27.45 -8.66
CA VAL A 266 42.54 -26.10 -8.65
C VAL A 266 43.41 -25.93 -9.90
N GLU A 267 42.89 -25.24 -10.92
CA GLU A 267 43.69 -24.75 -12.04
C GLU A 267 44.46 -23.51 -11.56
N LEU A 268 45.80 -23.60 -11.56
CA LEU A 268 46.68 -22.48 -11.22
C LEU A 268 46.74 -21.51 -12.41
N GLU A 269 45.91 -20.46 -12.40
CA GLU A 269 46.12 -19.35 -13.34
C GLU A 269 47.27 -18.44 -12.88
N PRO A 270 48.18 -18.03 -13.78
CA PRO A 270 49.27 -17.14 -13.47
C PRO A 270 48.80 -15.70 -13.23
N ALA A 271 49.44 -15.04 -12.27
CA ALA A 271 49.21 -13.66 -11.88
C ALA A 271 49.27 -12.70 -13.09
N SER A 272 48.13 -12.10 -13.45
CA SER A 272 48.08 -10.96 -14.36
C SER A 272 48.01 -9.66 -13.57
N SER A 273 48.99 -8.80 -13.79
CA SER A 273 49.18 -7.53 -13.10
C SER A 273 48.12 -6.51 -13.49
N ALA A 274 47.42 -5.95 -12.50
CA ALA A 274 46.52 -4.81 -12.69
C ALA A 274 47.31 -3.53 -13.06
N PRO A 275 46.91 -2.77 -14.09
CA PRO A 275 47.38 -1.40 -14.24
C PRO A 275 46.54 -0.44 -13.40
N GLN A 276 47.28 0.51 -12.83
CA GLN A 276 46.90 1.45 -11.78
C GLN A 276 45.76 2.40 -12.17
N VAL A 277 44.91 2.66 -11.18
CA VAL A 277 43.87 3.69 -11.15
C VAL A 277 44.51 5.08 -11.24
N TRP A 278 44.13 5.86 -12.24
CA TRP A 278 44.39 7.30 -12.28
C TRP A 278 43.16 8.05 -11.75
N SER A 279 43.32 8.72 -10.61
CA SER A 279 42.30 9.59 -10.01
C SER A 279 42.52 11.03 -10.46
N ALA A 280 41.54 11.61 -11.17
CA ALA A 280 41.51 13.05 -11.46
C ALA A 280 40.76 13.81 -10.34
N PRO A 281 41.21 15.02 -9.95
CA PRO A 281 40.62 15.78 -8.85
C PRO A 281 39.27 16.44 -9.25
N PRO A 282 38.32 16.63 -8.31
CA PRO A 282 37.03 17.25 -8.60
C PRO A 282 37.16 18.77 -8.75
N VAL A 283 36.66 19.29 -9.87
CA VAL A 283 36.46 20.74 -10.09
C VAL A 283 35.13 21.14 -9.44
N ALA A 284 35.18 22.16 -8.60
CA ALA A 284 34.04 22.75 -7.88
C ALA A 284 33.05 23.45 -8.84
N PRO A 285 31.74 23.54 -8.50
CA PRO A 285 30.78 24.32 -9.27
C PRO A 285 30.89 25.81 -8.95
N PRO A 286 30.75 26.73 -9.93
CA PRO A 286 30.62 28.14 -9.62
C PRO A 286 29.17 28.50 -9.24
N VAL A 287 29.11 29.37 -8.25
CA VAL A 287 27.96 30.10 -7.72
C VAL A 287 27.31 30.97 -8.80
N ALA A 288 25.98 31.02 -8.85
CA ALA A 288 25.23 32.11 -9.47
C ALA A 288 24.13 32.61 -8.52
N ALA A 289 24.17 33.92 -8.28
CA ALA A 289 23.37 34.71 -7.33
C ALA A 289 21.96 35.05 -7.86
N PRO A 290 21.07 35.68 -7.07
CA PRO A 290 19.64 35.76 -7.32
C PRO A 290 19.27 36.91 -8.26
N VAL A 291 18.21 36.73 -9.05
CA VAL A 291 17.60 37.82 -9.83
C VAL A 291 16.28 38.21 -9.15
N ALA A 292 16.17 39.49 -8.82
CA ALA A 292 15.01 40.14 -8.25
C ALA A 292 13.92 40.47 -9.31
N ALA A 293 12.68 40.55 -8.79
CA ALA A 293 11.37 41.10 -9.23
C ALA A 293 11.36 42.21 -10.31
N PRO A 294 10.20 42.65 -10.89
CA PRO A 294 8.81 42.53 -10.38
C PRO A 294 7.73 42.21 -11.44
N PHE A 295 6.48 41.97 -11.03
CA PHE A 295 5.27 42.68 -11.51
C PHE A 295 4.06 42.32 -10.64
N ALA A 296 3.33 43.36 -10.24
CA ALA A 296 2.18 43.35 -9.36
C ALA A 296 0.86 43.21 -10.13
N SER A 297 -0.15 42.62 -9.49
CA SER A 297 -1.52 43.18 -9.42
C SER A 297 -2.43 42.32 -8.53
N ALA A 298 -2.95 42.95 -7.47
CA ALA A 298 -4.15 42.55 -6.73
C ALA A 298 -5.38 43.29 -7.31
N PRO A 299 -6.62 42.85 -7.02
CA PRO A 299 -7.37 43.47 -5.89
C PRO A 299 -8.15 42.41 -5.07
N ALA A 300 -8.15 42.49 -3.73
CA ALA A 300 -8.91 43.36 -2.82
C ALA A 300 -10.10 42.59 -2.20
N ALA A 301 -9.97 42.35 -0.90
CA ALA A 301 -10.98 41.80 -0.02
C ALA A 301 -12.10 42.80 0.27
N ALA A 302 -13.33 42.32 0.41
CA ALA A 302 -14.41 43.05 1.06
C ALA A 302 -14.80 42.29 2.34
N SER A 303 -14.39 42.84 3.48
CA SER A 303 -14.97 42.53 4.80
C SER A 303 -16.23 43.35 4.97
N PHE A 304 -17.32 42.72 5.43
CA PHE A 304 -18.39 43.41 6.13
C PHE A 304 -18.63 42.72 7.47
N ALA A 305 -18.47 43.52 8.53
CA ALA A 305 -18.86 43.21 9.89
C ALA A 305 -20.39 43.11 10.00
N SER A 306 -20.88 42.29 10.92
CA SER A 306 -22.23 42.45 11.48
C SER A 306 -22.23 42.14 12.97
N ALA A 307 -22.98 42.96 13.68
CA ALA A 307 -22.89 43.27 15.09
C ALA A 307 -23.53 42.23 16.03
N ALA A 308 -23.02 42.22 17.26
CA ALA A 308 -23.71 41.72 18.45
C ALA A 308 -24.81 42.68 18.91
N PRO A 309 -25.76 42.20 19.73
CA PRO A 309 -26.32 43.03 20.79
C PRO A 309 -26.21 42.36 22.17
N ALA A 310 -26.03 43.19 23.20
CA ALA A 310 -26.06 42.82 24.61
C ALA A 310 -27.25 43.50 25.32
N GLY A 311 -27.98 42.71 26.12
CA GLY A 311 -28.63 43.04 27.41
C GLY A 311 -29.79 44.06 27.48
N ALA A 312 -30.96 43.64 27.98
CA ALA A 312 -31.38 43.83 29.39
C ALA A 312 -32.91 43.64 29.61
N ASP A 313 -33.20 42.90 30.69
CA ASP A 313 -34.30 42.99 31.68
C ASP A 313 -35.77 42.54 31.42
N ALA A 314 -36.05 41.37 32.02
CA ALA A 314 -37.05 41.08 33.07
C ALA A 314 -38.51 41.59 32.96
N ASN A 315 -39.46 40.64 32.94
CA ASN A 315 -40.49 40.54 33.99
C ASN A 315 -41.11 39.12 34.06
N ASP A 316 -41.46 38.72 35.28
CA ASP A 316 -42.10 37.46 35.69
C ASP A 316 -43.51 37.25 35.07
N ASP A 317 -43.89 36.00 34.82
CA ASP A 317 -45.08 35.43 35.44
C ASP A 317 -45.06 33.90 35.43
N VAL A 318 -45.45 33.33 36.57
CA VAL A 318 -45.52 31.89 36.87
C VAL A 318 -46.92 31.42 36.59
N ASP A 319 -47.07 30.33 35.82
CA ASP A 319 -48.24 29.46 35.94
C ASP A 319 -47.83 27.99 35.83
N ASP A 320 -48.38 27.24 36.78
CA ASP A 320 -48.00 25.90 37.18
C ASP A 320 -48.84 24.83 36.45
N HIS A 321 -48.25 23.63 36.33
CA HIS A 321 -48.89 22.33 36.04
C HIS A 321 -49.32 21.99 34.60
N THR A 322 -48.44 21.27 33.89
CA THR A 322 -48.63 19.84 33.59
C THR A 322 -47.30 19.25 33.15
N VAL A 323 -46.75 18.36 34.00
CA VAL A 323 -45.55 17.58 33.73
C VAL A 323 -45.86 16.59 32.60
N LEU A 324 -45.66 17.02 31.35
CA LEU A 324 -45.30 16.09 30.29
C LEU A 324 -43.80 15.89 30.43
N ALA A 325 -43.42 14.76 31.02
CA ALA A 325 -42.07 14.23 30.89
C ALA A 325 -41.78 14.06 29.39
N VAL A 326 -41.30 15.13 28.75
CA VAL A 326 -40.62 15.06 27.46
C VAL A 326 -39.40 14.21 27.79
N ARG A 327 -39.52 12.90 27.50
CA ARG A 327 -38.38 12.00 27.56
C ARG A 327 -37.29 12.71 26.78
N ARG A 328 -36.24 13.13 27.48
CA ARG A 328 -35.03 13.65 26.86
C ARG A 328 -34.60 12.53 25.92
N ALA A 329 -34.88 12.69 24.62
CA ALA A 329 -34.54 11.70 23.63
C ALA A 329 -33.03 11.47 23.75
N PRO A 330 -32.56 10.21 23.71
CA PRO A 330 -31.13 9.93 23.76
C PRO A 330 -30.46 10.76 22.67
N GLN A 331 -29.56 11.65 23.08
CA GLN A 331 -28.89 12.59 22.19
C GLN A 331 -27.86 11.79 21.41
N THR A 332 -28.16 11.30 20.21
CA THR A 332 -27.19 10.52 19.44
C THR A 332 -26.03 11.40 18.98
N THR A 333 -24.80 10.96 19.21
CA THR A 333 -23.56 11.57 18.70
C THR A 333 -22.95 10.68 17.63
N LEU A 334 -22.38 11.32 16.61
CA LEU A 334 -21.65 10.70 15.53
C LEU A 334 -20.17 11.06 15.66
N ALA A 335 -19.30 10.07 15.82
CA ALA A 335 -17.86 10.25 15.76
C ALA A 335 -17.38 10.17 14.30
N LEU A 336 -16.61 11.17 13.88
CA LEU A 336 -16.05 11.29 12.53
C LEU A 336 -14.62 10.71 12.48
N PRO A 337 -14.07 10.43 11.27
CA PRO A 337 -12.72 9.88 11.11
C PRO A 337 -11.59 10.77 11.65
N ASP A 338 -11.84 12.07 11.77
CA ASP A 338 -10.89 13.04 12.32
C ASP A 338 -10.87 13.06 13.87
N GLY A 339 -11.69 12.22 14.51
CA GLY A 339 -11.86 12.16 15.96
C GLY A 339 -12.83 13.21 16.52
N SER A 340 -13.41 14.07 15.68
CA SER A 340 -14.46 15.00 16.10
C SER A 340 -15.77 14.27 16.34
N THR A 341 -16.61 14.80 17.24
CA THR A 341 -17.95 14.27 17.49
C THR A 341 -18.99 15.33 17.15
N VAL A 342 -20.01 14.93 16.39
CA VAL A 342 -21.12 15.78 15.95
C VAL A 342 -22.41 15.27 16.58
N LEU A 343 -23.15 16.17 17.22
CA LEU A 343 -24.47 15.85 17.75
C LEU A 343 -25.48 15.76 16.60
N LEU A 344 -26.25 14.68 16.57
CA LEU A 344 -27.36 14.51 15.62
C LEU A 344 -28.59 15.24 16.17
N SER A 345 -28.88 16.38 15.57
CA SER A 345 -29.93 17.33 15.95
C SER A 345 -31.22 17.19 15.13
N SER A 346 -31.15 16.49 13.99
CA SER A 346 -32.29 16.24 13.11
C SER A 346 -32.53 14.73 12.92
N ALA A 347 -33.79 14.34 12.71
CA ALA A 347 -34.18 12.97 12.40
C ALA A 347 -33.67 12.51 11.02
N THR A 348 -33.23 13.43 10.15
CA THR A 348 -32.57 13.10 8.89
C THR A 348 -31.22 13.78 8.79
N VAL A 349 -30.18 13.01 8.48
CA VAL A 349 -28.80 13.49 8.42
C VAL A 349 -28.18 13.03 7.10
N VAL A 350 -27.54 13.93 6.38
CA VAL A 350 -26.88 13.64 5.10
C VAL A 350 -25.38 13.77 5.28
N LEU A 351 -24.67 12.70 4.89
CA LEU A 351 -23.25 12.51 5.10
C LEU A 351 -22.50 12.57 3.77
N GLY A 352 -21.35 13.23 3.75
CA GLY A 352 -20.46 13.22 2.59
C GLY A 352 -19.37 14.28 2.66
N ARG A 353 -18.49 14.35 1.65
CA ARG A 353 -17.40 15.35 1.64
C ARG A 353 -17.89 16.79 1.41
N ASN A 354 -19.04 16.92 0.74
CA ASN A 354 -19.70 18.19 0.48
C ASN A 354 -21.20 17.91 0.33
N PRO A 355 -21.88 17.61 1.46
CA PRO A 355 -23.21 17.05 1.45
C PRO A 355 -24.22 18.10 0.96
N LEU A 356 -25.11 17.66 0.08
CA LEU A 356 -26.27 18.41 -0.38
C LEU A 356 -27.52 17.62 -0.03
N ALA A 357 -28.53 18.29 0.53
CA ALA A 357 -29.82 17.67 0.82
C ALA A 357 -30.50 17.18 -0.48
N PRO A 358 -30.96 15.91 -0.54
CA PRO A 358 -31.74 15.42 -1.66
C PRO A 358 -33.08 16.16 -1.82
N ASP A 359 -33.57 16.26 -3.05
CA ASP A 359 -34.85 16.93 -3.36
C ASP A 359 -36.02 16.26 -2.59
N GLY A 360 -36.80 17.08 -1.88
CA GLY A 360 -37.98 16.62 -1.11
C GLY A 360 -37.70 16.27 0.37
N VAL A 361 -36.45 16.36 0.84
CA VAL A 361 -36.12 16.25 2.27
C VAL A 361 -35.97 17.66 2.86
N VAL A 362 -36.93 18.06 3.69
CA VAL A 362 -36.86 19.30 4.49
C VAL A 362 -36.17 19.01 5.83
N ASP A 363 -35.35 19.94 6.31
CA ASP A 363 -34.66 19.88 7.62
C ASP A 363 -33.59 18.79 7.80
N ALA A 364 -32.91 18.36 6.73
CA ALA A 364 -31.76 17.47 6.84
C ALA A 364 -30.54 18.18 7.47
N GLN A 365 -29.97 17.58 8.52
CA GLN A 365 -28.66 18.00 9.03
C GLN A 365 -27.57 17.57 8.06
N LEU A 366 -26.77 18.52 7.58
CA LEU A 366 -25.65 18.24 6.68
C LEU A 366 -24.38 18.07 7.52
N VAL A 367 -23.76 16.89 7.46
CA VAL A 367 -22.51 16.62 8.17
C VAL A 367 -21.39 16.43 7.14
N PRO A 368 -20.51 17.43 6.97
CA PRO A 368 -19.35 17.30 6.12
C PRO A 368 -18.34 16.35 6.77
N ILE A 369 -17.85 15.39 6.00
CA ILE A 369 -16.82 14.45 6.42
C ILE A 369 -15.53 14.85 5.71
N ASP A 370 -14.52 15.25 6.47
CA ASP A 370 -13.19 15.48 5.93
C ASP A 370 -12.54 14.13 5.64
N ASP A 371 -12.40 13.83 4.36
CA ASP A 371 -11.80 12.59 3.88
C ASP A 371 -10.65 12.93 2.93
N VAL A 372 -9.44 12.92 3.50
CA VAL A 372 -8.18 13.14 2.79
C VAL A 372 -7.99 12.11 1.66
N SER A 373 -8.52 10.89 1.83
CA SER A 373 -8.44 9.82 0.84
C SER A 373 -9.37 10.02 -0.36
N ARG A 374 -10.32 10.96 -0.27
CA ARG A 374 -11.35 11.28 -1.28
C ARG A 374 -12.17 10.07 -1.76
N THR A 375 -12.35 9.08 -0.89
CA THR A 375 -13.23 7.93 -1.10
C THR A 375 -14.68 8.22 -0.73
N VAL A 376 -14.95 9.23 0.09
CA VAL A 376 -16.31 9.69 0.39
C VAL A 376 -16.86 10.54 -0.78
N SER A 377 -18.04 10.19 -1.32
CA SER A 377 -18.75 10.98 -2.33
C SER A 377 -19.19 12.36 -1.79
N LYS A 378 -19.60 13.30 -2.67
CA LYS A 378 -20.08 14.63 -2.24
C LYS A 378 -21.25 14.51 -1.28
N THR A 379 -22.29 13.83 -1.74
CA THR A 379 -23.41 13.31 -0.96
C THR A 379 -23.30 11.79 -1.02
N HIS A 380 -22.94 11.13 0.07
CA HIS A 380 -22.59 9.70 0.08
C HIS A 380 -23.74 8.85 0.63
N ALA A 381 -24.21 9.19 1.83
CA ALA A 381 -25.23 8.41 2.52
C ALA A 381 -26.19 9.32 3.28
N MET A 382 -27.37 8.78 3.58
CA MET A 382 -28.38 9.41 4.41
C MET A 382 -28.70 8.52 5.61
N LEU A 383 -28.64 9.10 6.80
CA LEU A 383 -29.14 8.51 8.03
C LEU A 383 -30.55 9.04 8.30
N ARG A 384 -31.46 8.14 8.68
CA ARG A 384 -32.82 8.48 9.10
C ARG A 384 -33.13 7.80 10.42
N GLN A 385 -33.59 8.58 11.38
CA GLN A 385 -34.04 8.10 12.68
C GLN A 385 -35.41 7.43 12.54
N THR A 386 -35.57 6.26 13.17
CA THR A 386 -36.83 5.53 13.30
C THR A 386 -37.08 5.18 14.76
N ASP A 387 -38.25 4.61 15.08
CA ASP A 387 -38.61 4.18 16.43
C ASP A 387 -37.67 3.09 17.00
N SER A 388 -36.93 2.41 16.13
CA SER A 388 -36.05 1.29 16.46
C SER A 388 -34.55 1.61 16.35
N GLY A 389 -34.18 2.86 16.04
CA GLY A 389 -32.78 3.28 15.89
C GLY A 389 -32.52 4.07 14.61
N TRP A 390 -31.29 4.03 14.11
CA TRP A 390 -30.88 4.74 12.89
C TRP A 390 -30.81 3.81 11.69
N ILE A 391 -31.32 4.26 10.55
CA ILE A 391 -31.22 3.54 9.28
C ILE A 391 -30.34 4.34 8.32
N VAL A 392 -29.31 3.71 7.77
CA VAL A 392 -28.47 4.27 6.71
C VAL A 392 -28.95 3.83 5.34
N THR A 393 -28.94 4.74 4.38
CA THR A 393 -29.25 4.49 2.97
C THR A 393 -28.12 5.06 2.11
N ASP A 394 -27.56 4.23 1.24
CA ASP A 394 -26.58 4.68 0.24
C ASP A 394 -27.26 5.54 -0.84
N LEU A 395 -26.70 6.71 -1.12
CA LEU A 395 -27.22 7.66 -2.11
C LEU A 395 -26.45 7.54 -3.44
N ALA A 396 -26.33 6.30 -3.94
CA ALA A 396 -25.57 5.94 -5.14
C ALA A 396 -24.10 6.39 -5.09
N SER A 397 -23.43 6.10 -3.97
CA SER A 397 -22.03 6.41 -3.80
C SER A 397 -21.12 5.57 -4.71
N THR A 398 -19.92 6.08 -5.00
CA THR A 398 -18.95 5.35 -5.84
C THR A 398 -18.28 4.17 -5.12
N ASN A 399 -18.18 4.23 -3.79
CA ASN A 399 -17.42 3.25 -2.99
C ASN A 399 -18.29 2.44 -2.03
N GLY A 400 -19.59 2.71 -1.96
CA GLY A 400 -20.53 1.97 -1.12
C GLY A 400 -20.51 2.37 0.35
N VAL A 401 -21.56 1.93 1.05
CA VAL A 401 -21.74 2.04 2.50
C VAL A 401 -21.60 0.65 3.11
N PHE A 402 -20.84 0.50 4.18
CA PHE A 402 -20.65 -0.78 4.87
C PHE A 402 -21.06 -0.64 6.34
N VAL A 403 -21.77 -1.61 6.91
CA VAL A 403 -22.31 -1.53 8.28
C VAL A 403 -21.76 -2.66 9.14
N GLY A 404 -21.49 -2.35 10.41
CA GLY A 404 -20.99 -3.30 11.40
C GLY A 404 -19.49 -3.56 11.29
N SER A 405 -18.94 -4.26 12.29
CA SER A 405 -17.54 -4.66 12.36
C SER A 405 -17.11 -5.57 11.20
N ASP A 406 -18.04 -6.35 10.66
CA ASP A 406 -17.80 -7.25 9.52
C ASP A 406 -17.87 -6.53 8.16
N ALA A 407 -18.09 -5.20 8.15
CA ALA A 407 -18.18 -4.35 6.96
C ALA A 407 -19.10 -4.94 5.87
N VAL A 408 -20.34 -5.28 6.25
CA VAL A 408 -21.33 -5.79 5.30
C VAL A 408 -21.85 -4.65 4.45
N GLU A 409 -21.79 -4.77 3.13
CA GLU A 409 -22.25 -3.76 2.20
C GLU A 409 -23.78 -3.53 2.34
N ALA A 410 -24.16 -2.28 2.57
CA ALA A 410 -25.55 -1.88 2.73
C ALA A 410 -26.25 -1.77 1.38
N VAL A 411 -26.97 -2.84 1.01
CA VAL A 411 -27.82 -2.84 -0.19
C VAL A 411 -29.23 -2.37 0.19
N GLY A 412 -29.44 -1.04 0.11
CA GLY A 412 -30.71 -0.39 0.51
C GLY A 412 -30.70 0.11 1.96
N PRO A 413 -31.89 0.37 2.56
CA PRO A 413 -31.98 0.88 3.92
C PRO A 413 -31.58 -0.19 4.95
N VAL A 414 -30.49 0.03 5.67
CA VAL A 414 -29.94 -0.90 6.67
C VAL A 414 -29.85 -0.23 8.04
N ALA A 415 -30.20 -0.96 9.10
CA ALA A 415 -30.10 -0.45 10.47
C ALA A 415 -28.64 -0.36 10.93
N VAL A 416 -28.29 0.74 11.60
CA VAL A 416 -26.95 1.01 12.15
C VAL A 416 -27.06 1.18 13.65
N VAL A 417 -26.22 0.45 14.38
CA VAL A 417 -26.21 0.45 15.86
C VAL A 417 -24.95 1.10 16.41
N ASP A 418 -23.80 0.90 15.77
CA ASP A 418 -22.51 1.36 16.25
C ASP A 418 -21.64 1.86 15.07
N VAL A 419 -20.75 1.00 14.56
CA VAL A 419 -19.80 1.36 13.50
C VAL A 419 -20.38 1.16 12.10
N PHE A 420 -20.12 2.12 11.22
CA PHE A 420 -20.37 2.01 9.78
C PHE A 420 -19.30 2.78 9.00
N HIS A 421 -19.11 2.42 7.73
CA HIS A 421 -18.09 2.99 6.86
C HIS A 421 -18.73 3.60 5.61
N LEU A 422 -18.20 4.75 5.19
CA LEU A 422 -18.51 5.41 3.92
C LEU A 422 -17.24 5.40 3.07
N GLY A 423 -17.13 4.48 2.11
CA GLY A 423 -15.83 4.20 1.48
C GLY A 423 -14.78 3.79 2.53
N ASP A 424 -13.66 4.52 2.63
CA ASP A 424 -12.60 4.23 3.60
C ASP A 424 -12.79 5.00 4.94
N ALA A 425 -13.82 5.86 5.07
CA ALA A 425 -14.09 6.63 6.28
C ALA A 425 -14.91 5.83 7.31
N GLU A 426 -14.37 5.59 8.49
CA GLU A 426 -15.08 4.97 9.63
C GLU A 426 -15.85 6.03 10.42
N LEU A 427 -17.12 5.76 10.69
CA LEU A 427 -17.98 6.56 11.57
C LEU A 427 -18.57 5.67 12.65
N ARG A 428 -18.74 6.24 13.85
CA ARG A 428 -19.35 5.54 14.99
C ARG A 428 -20.54 6.30 15.53
N LEU A 429 -21.62 5.58 15.77
CA LEU A 429 -22.85 6.12 16.31
C LEU A 429 -22.96 5.71 17.78
N SER A 430 -23.06 6.68 18.68
CA SER A 430 -23.21 6.43 20.12
C SER A 430 -24.33 7.27 20.70
N GLU A 431 -25.04 6.76 21.69
CA GLU A 431 -25.95 7.59 22.48
C GLU A 431 -25.13 8.46 23.44
N ALA A 432 -25.37 9.77 23.46
CA ALA A 432 -24.79 10.65 24.48
C ALA A 432 -25.42 10.30 25.83
N GLY A 433 -24.55 9.91 26.76
CA GLY A 433 -24.91 9.59 28.14
C GLY A 433 -25.25 10.79 29.00
#